data_AF-A0A2A4FZ88-F1
#
_entry.id   AF-A0A2A4FZ88-F1
#
_cell.length_a   1.000
_cell.length_b   1.000
_cell.length_c   1.000
_cell.angle_alpha   90.00
_cell.angle_beta   90.00
_cell.angle_gamma   90.00
#
_symmetry.space_group_name_H-M   'P 1'
#
loop_
_entity.id
_entity.type
_entity.pdbx_description
1 polymer ?
#
loop_
_entity_poly.entity_id
_entity_poly.type
_entity_poly.pdbx_seq_one_letter_code
_entity_poly.pdbx_strand_id
1 'polypeptide(L)'
;MEVAGMLGGTEALTGSMTHYDDGGTIELFGGPNTHCIGNFEYHRRNRGIGGEGTLVCDDRRMGPFSFALSGMRHGVGYGTLNGVPYSFRF
;
A
#
# COMPACT_ATOMS: atom_id res chain seq x y z
N MET A 1 4.88 5.22 9.61
CA MET A 1 5.73 5.69 8.50
C MET A 1 4.83 6.39 7.51
N GLU A 2 5.20 7.57 7.02
CA GLU A 2 4.34 8.30 6.09
C GLU A 2 4.31 7.59 4.73
N VAL A 3 3.15 7.61 4.08
CA VAL A 3 2.94 7.03 2.76
C VAL A 3 2.42 8.11 1.83
N ALA A 4 2.94 8.16 0.61
CA ALA A 4 2.45 9.02 -0.46
C ALA A 4 2.33 8.23 -1.77
N GLY A 5 1.30 8.50 -2.56
CA GLY A 5 1.02 7.73 -3.76
C GLY A 5 0.08 8.41 -4.74
N MET A 6 -0.30 7.67 -5.78
CA MET A 6 -1.32 8.06 -6.74
C MET A 6 -2.19 6.88 -7.16
N LEU A 7 -3.50 7.13 -7.24
CA LEU A 7 -4.52 6.23 -7.76
C LEU A 7 -5.00 6.73 -9.13
N GLY A 8 -5.06 5.82 -10.10
CA GLY A 8 -5.49 6.13 -11.48
C GLY A 8 -4.65 7.20 -12.18
N GLY A 9 -3.51 7.60 -11.61
CA GLY A 9 -2.65 8.68 -12.10
C GLY A 9 -3.14 10.10 -11.83
N THR A 10 -4.29 10.28 -11.17
CA THR A 10 -4.94 11.58 -10.99
C THR A 10 -5.30 11.90 -9.55
N GLU A 11 -5.55 10.88 -8.73
CA GLU A 11 -5.91 11.04 -7.32
C GLU A 11 -4.67 10.85 -6.46
N ALA A 12 -4.26 11.90 -5.76
CA ALA A 12 -3.18 11.80 -4.78
C ALA A 12 -3.62 10.94 -3.60
N LEU A 13 -2.73 10.05 -3.15
CA LEU A 13 -2.90 9.26 -1.95
C LEU A 13 -1.90 9.73 -0.89
N THR A 14 -2.36 9.81 0.35
CA THR A 14 -1.51 10.01 1.54
C THR A 14 -1.85 8.94 2.56
N GLY A 15 -1.01 8.73 3.57
CA GLY A 15 -1.36 7.78 4.60
C GLY A 15 -0.22 7.39 5.50
N SER A 16 -0.40 6.24 6.14
CA SER A 16 0.58 5.71 7.06
C SER A 16 0.74 4.20 6.94
N MET A 17 1.94 3.73 7.28
CA MET A 17 2.25 2.31 7.37
C MET A 17 2.91 2.00 8.71
N THR A 18 2.45 0.93 9.34
CA THR A 18 2.98 0.38 10.59
C THR A 18 3.60 -0.98 10.29
N HIS A 19 4.81 -1.18 10.79
CA HIS A 19 5.56 -2.42 10.61
C HIS A 19 5.52 -3.23 11.92
N TYR A 20 5.33 -4.54 11.80
CA TYR A 20 5.48 -5.55 12.85
C TYR A 20 6.55 -6.57 12.41
N ASP A 21 6.84 -7.59 13.22
CA ASP A 21 7.93 -8.53 12.93
C ASP A 21 7.64 -9.44 11.72
N ASP A 22 6.37 -9.78 11.49
CA ASP A 22 5.89 -10.70 10.45
C ASP A 22 5.06 -10.01 9.35
N GLY A 23 4.77 -8.71 9.52
CA GLY A 23 3.89 -8.00 8.61
C GLY A 23 3.66 -6.55 9.01
N GLY A 24 2.46 -6.06 8.77
CA GLY A 24 2.12 -4.68 9.09
C GLY A 24 0.73 -4.28 8.65
N THR A 25 0.37 -3.04 8.96
CA THR A 25 -0.85 -2.39 8.50
C THR A 25 -0.49 -1.20 7.64
N ILE A 26 -1.27 -0.97 6.58
CA ILE A 26 -1.21 0.22 5.75
C ILE A 26 -2.60 0.87 5.73
N GLU A 27 -2.61 2.18 5.87
CA GLU A 27 -3.80 3.02 5.82
C GLU A 27 -3.55 4.13 4.78
N LEU A 28 -4.45 4.27 3.82
CA LEU A 28 -4.37 5.24 2.74
C LEU A 28 -5.64 6.10 2.71
N PHE A 29 -5.44 7.38 2.48
CA PHE A 29 -6.45 8.39 2.25
C PHE A 29 -6.27 8.97 0.86
N GLY A 30 -7.37 9.29 0.18
CA GLY A 30 -7.38 9.93 -1.13
C GLY A 30 -8.39 11.07 -1.18
N GLY A 31 -9.18 11.12 -2.25
CA GLY A 31 -10.30 12.05 -2.39
C GLY A 31 -11.35 11.95 -1.26
N PRO A 32 -12.44 12.72 -1.33
CA PRO A 32 -13.36 12.94 -0.20
C PRO A 32 -13.93 11.70 0.50
N ASN A 33 -13.97 10.55 -0.19
CA ASN A 33 -14.49 9.28 0.33
C ASN A 33 -13.53 8.10 0.15
N THR A 34 -12.25 8.37 -0.18
CA THR A 34 -11.26 7.31 -0.34
C THR A 34 -10.51 7.16 0.97
N HIS A 35 -10.86 6.12 1.72
CA HIS A 35 -10.11 5.67 2.88
C HIS A 35 -10.00 4.15 2.79
N CYS A 36 -8.78 3.63 2.81
CA CYS A 36 -8.46 2.23 2.55
C CYS A 36 -7.49 1.69 3.60
N ILE A 37 -7.81 0.54 4.18
CA ILE A 37 -6.97 -0.13 5.18
C ILE A 37 -6.63 -1.54 4.68
N GLY A 38 -5.40 -1.99 4.94
CA GLY A 38 -4.99 -3.35 4.64
C GLY A 38 -3.90 -3.85 5.56
N ASN A 39 -3.90 -5.15 5.79
CA ASN A 39 -2.79 -5.85 6.41
C ASN A 39 -1.89 -6.43 5.31
N PHE A 40 -0.60 -6.52 5.59
CA PHE A 40 0.36 -7.23 4.75
C PHE A 40 1.23 -8.17 5.56
N GLU A 41 1.76 -9.17 4.88
CA GLU A 41 2.78 -10.08 5.40
C GLU A 41 4.11 -9.83 4.70
N TYR A 42 5.23 -10.08 5.39
CA TYR A 42 6.54 -10.02 4.75
C TYR A 42 6.87 -11.28 3.99
N HIS A 43 7.46 -11.10 2.81
CA HIS A 43 8.01 -12.20 2.02
C HIS A 43 9.43 -11.88 1.57
N ARG A 44 10.30 -12.89 1.64
CA ARG A 44 11.62 -12.84 1.00
C ARG A 44 11.51 -13.32 -0.43
N ARG A 45 11.98 -12.50 -1.36
CA ARG A 45 12.17 -12.88 -2.77
C ARG A 45 13.65 -12.79 -3.13
N ASN A 46 14.06 -13.40 -4.24
CA ASN A 46 15.48 -13.39 -4.69
C ASN A 46 16.08 -11.98 -4.82
N ARG A 47 15.26 -10.93 -4.94
CA ARG A 47 15.68 -9.54 -5.11
C ARG A 47 15.57 -8.67 -3.84
N GLY A 48 15.18 -9.25 -2.69
CA GLY A 48 15.06 -8.51 -1.43
C GLY A 48 13.85 -8.91 -0.58
N ILE A 49 13.51 -8.05 0.37
CA ILE A 49 12.34 -8.19 1.25
C ILE A 49 11.23 -7.29 0.69
N GLY A 50 10.01 -7.83 0.61
CA GLY A 50 8.81 -7.10 0.25
C GLY A 50 7.64 -7.53 1.13
N GLY A 51 6.50 -6.92 0.92
CA GLY A 51 5.25 -7.36 1.52
C GLY A 51 4.13 -7.40 0.51
N GLU A 52 3.12 -8.22 0.78
CA GLU A 52 1.90 -8.28 -0.03
C GLU A 52 0.68 -8.37 0.88
N GLY A 53 -0.44 -7.86 0.39
CA GLY A 53 -1.65 -7.70 1.18
C GLY A 53 -2.84 -7.30 0.32
N THR A 54 -3.96 -7.03 1.00
CA THR A 54 -5.19 -6.54 0.36
C THR A 54 -5.64 -5.26 1.04
N LEU A 55 -5.93 -4.23 0.26
CA LEU A 55 -6.62 -3.04 0.74
C LEU A 55 -8.13 -3.23 0.61
N VAL A 56 -8.85 -2.73 1.61
CA VAL A 56 -10.30 -2.59 1.62
C VAL A 56 -10.64 -1.14 1.90
N CYS A 57 -11.44 -0.53 1.04
CA CYS A 57 -11.84 0.85 1.14
C CYS A 57 -13.28 1.02 1.62
N ASP A 58 -13.58 2.12 2.28
CA ASP A 58 -14.92 2.46 2.77
C ASP A 58 -15.96 2.58 1.64
N ASP A 59 -15.52 2.89 0.42
CA ASP A 59 -16.34 2.95 -0.79
C ASP A 59 -16.56 1.59 -1.49
N ARG A 60 -16.20 0.49 -0.82
CA ARG A 60 -16.27 -0.90 -1.29
C ARG A 60 -15.30 -1.27 -2.40
N ARG A 61 -14.35 -0.40 -2.76
CA ARG A 61 -13.22 -0.83 -3.58
C ARG A 61 -12.30 -1.71 -2.75
N MET A 62 -11.72 -2.72 -3.39
CA MET A 62 -10.70 -3.54 -2.78
C MET A 62 -9.74 -4.07 -3.83
N GLY A 63 -8.59 -4.52 -3.37
CA GLY A 63 -7.70 -5.30 -4.21
C GLY A 63 -6.30 -5.48 -3.66
N PRO A 64 -5.51 -6.30 -4.37
CA PRO A 64 -4.20 -6.71 -3.90
C PRO A 64 -3.18 -5.59 -4.05
N PHE A 65 -2.17 -5.64 -3.21
CA PHE A 65 -0.99 -4.82 -3.33
C PHE A 65 0.27 -5.59 -2.96
N SER A 66 1.39 -5.08 -3.45
CA SER A 66 2.71 -5.54 -3.04
C SER A 66 3.69 -4.39 -3.04
N PHE A 67 4.74 -4.49 -2.24
CA PHE A 67 5.85 -3.54 -2.23
C PHE A 67 7.19 -4.24 -2.11
N ALA A 68 8.23 -3.54 -2.54
CA ALA A 68 9.62 -3.92 -2.29
C ALA A 68 10.28 -2.88 -1.39
N LEU A 69 11.03 -3.34 -0.38
CA LEU A 69 11.86 -2.48 0.43
C LEU A 69 13.10 -2.04 -0.35
N SER A 70 13.35 -0.74 -0.37
CA SER A 70 14.62 -0.15 -0.83
C SER A 70 15.54 0.22 0.33
N GLY A 71 15.07 0.07 1.58
CA GLY A 71 15.82 0.23 2.83
C GLY A 71 14.96 -0.16 4.04
N MET A 72 15.46 0.02 5.26
CA MET A 72 14.70 -0.31 6.49
C MET A 72 13.42 0.53 6.65
N ARG A 73 13.39 1.73 6.05
CA ARG A 73 12.29 2.69 6.18
C ARG A 73 11.78 3.20 4.83
N HIS A 74 12.17 2.55 3.74
CA HIS A 74 11.81 3.01 2.40
C HIS A 74 11.36 1.86 1.52
N GLY A 75 10.41 2.14 0.64
CA GLY A 75 9.92 1.18 -0.32
C GLY A 75 9.03 1.78 -1.40
N VAL A 76 8.78 0.96 -2.43
CA VAL A 76 7.85 1.28 -3.50
C VAL A 76 6.85 0.15 -3.62
N GLY A 77 5.58 0.50 -3.65
CA GLY A 77 4.47 -0.42 -3.76
C GLY A 77 3.53 -0.09 -4.90
N TYR A 78 2.83 -1.13 -5.33
CA TYR A 78 1.86 -1.11 -6.41
C TYR A 78 0.68 -2.00 -6.05
N GLY A 79 -0.50 -1.62 -6.52
CA GLY A 79 -1.69 -2.44 -6.35
C GLY A 79 -2.79 -2.04 -7.31
N THR A 80 -3.94 -2.69 -7.18
CA THR A 80 -5.16 -2.32 -7.89
C THR A 80 -6.32 -2.23 -6.91
N LEU A 81 -7.20 -1.24 -7.13
CA LEU A 81 -8.48 -1.10 -6.43
C LEU A 81 -9.59 -1.24 -7.46
N ASN A 82 -10.32 -2.35 -7.44
CA ASN A 82 -11.31 -2.71 -8.46
C ASN A 82 -10.78 -2.55 -9.92
N GLY A 83 -9.52 -2.94 -10.15
CA GLY A 83 -8.87 -2.84 -11.45
C GLY A 83 -8.23 -1.48 -11.77
N VAL A 84 -8.43 -0.45 -10.94
CA VAL A 84 -7.74 0.84 -11.08
C VAL A 84 -6.34 0.74 -10.45
N PRO A 85 -5.26 0.96 -11.21
CA PRO A 85 -3.91 0.86 -10.67
C PRO A 85 -3.61 2.01 -9.71
N TYR A 86 -2.85 1.73 -8.67
CA TYR A 86 -2.24 2.74 -7.82
C TYR A 86 -0.79 2.38 -7.49
N SER A 87 -0.02 3.40 -7.13
CA SER A 87 1.33 3.23 -6.61
C SER A 87 1.53 4.07 -5.37
N PHE A 88 2.44 3.64 -4.51
CA PHE A 88 2.77 4.35 -3.28
C PHE A 88 4.25 4.19 -2.93
N ARG A 89 4.74 5.10 -2.09
CA ARG A 89 6.08 5.11 -1.52
C ARG A 89 6.00 5.47 -0.06
N PHE A 90 6.98 5.00 0.67
CA PHE A 90 7.23 5.27 2.08
C PHE A 90 8.74 5.31 2.28
#